data_AF-A0A507ELQ0-F1
#
_entry.id   AF-A0A507ELQ0-F1
#
_cell.length_a   1.000
_cell.length_b   1.000
_cell.length_c   1.000
_cell.angle_alpha   90.00
_cell.angle_beta   90.00
_cell.angle_gamma   90.00
#
_symmetry.space_group_name_H-M   'P 1'
#
loop_
_entity.id
_entity.type
_entity.pdbx_description
1 polymer ?
#
loop_
_entity_poly.entity_id
_entity_poly.type
_entity_poly.pdbx_seq_one_letter_code
_entity_poly.pdbx_strand_id
1 'polypeptide(L)'
;MHGNPYDTYNVFGFKIPRYKLALYTVLGYTGIIVGYLEYRKHRPPPPIEIPDKEEEEFVKRYVVWRLDELKKPELVRRPFDPKAAGL
;
A
#
# COMPACT_ATOMS: atom_id res chain seq x y z
N MET A 1 -28.37 -11.67 -34.03
CA MET A 1 -28.06 -10.38 -34.67
C MET A 1 -26.58 -10.08 -34.47
N HIS A 2 -25.72 -10.46 -35.43
CA HIS A 2 -24.31 -10.04 -35.39
C HIS A 2 -24.23 -8.61 -35.93
N GLY A 3 -24.17 -7.63 -35.01
CA GLY A 3 -24.01 -6.22 -35.38
C GLY A 3 -22.63 -5.96 -35.98
N ASN A 4 -22.55 -5.03 -36.94
CA ASN A 4 -21.31 -4.69 -37.62
C ASN A 4 -20.23 -4.30 -36.59
N PRO A 5 -19.04 -4.93 -36.60
CA PRO A 5 -17.97 -4.62 -35.64
C PRO A 5 -17.43 -3.19 -35.77
N TYR A 6 -17.64 -2.54 -36.92
CA TYR A 6 -17.25 -1.15 -37.16
C TYR A 6 -18.29 -0.14 -36.68
N ASP A 7 -19.46 -0.58 -36.20
CA ASP A 7 -20.43 0.34 -35.62
C ASP A 7 -19.84 1.07 -34.42
N THR A 8 -20.03 2.38 -34.37
CA THR A 8 -19.58 3.20 -33.26
C THR A 8 -20.68 3.33 -32.22
N TYR A 9 -20.39 2.94 -30.98
CA TYR A 9 -21.22 3.30 -29.84
C TYR A 9 -20.90 4.73 -29.40
N ASN A 10 -21.92 5.47 -28.98
CA ASN A 10 -21.71 6.75 -28.32
C ASN A 10 -21.67 6.52 -26.81
N VAL A 11 -20.49 6.65 -26.22
CA VAL A 11 -20.25 6.43 -24.79
C VAL A 11 -19.72 7.74 -24.22
N PHE A 12 -20.50 8.39 -23.35
CA PHE A 12 -20.18 9.71 -22.77
C PHE A 12 -19.78 10.78 -23.80
N GLY A 13 -20.41 10.79 -24.98
CA GLY A 13 -20.13 11.75 -26.06
C GLY A 13 -18.98 11.33 -26.99
N PHE A 14 -18.25 10.26 -26.66
CA PHE A 14 -17.20 9.71 -27.51
C PHE A 14 -17.73 8.58 -28.40
N LYS A 15 -17.41 8.65 -29.69
CA LYS A 15 -17.72 7.59 -30.67
C LYS A 15 -16.65 6.51 -30.62
N ILE A 16 -16.98 5.37 -30.02
CA ILE A 16 -16.06 4.25 -29.83
C ILE A 16 -16.49 3.06 -30.70
N PRO A 17 -15.61 2.52 -31.57
CA PRO A 17 -15.90 1.31 -32.34
C PRO A 17 -16.19 0.10 -31.42
N ARG A 18 -17.18 -0.74 -31.75
CA ARG A 18 -17.60 -1.88 -30.91
C ARG A 18 -16.44 -2.76 -30.45
N TYR A 19 -15.50 -3.06 -31.35
CA TYR A 19 -14.38 -3.95 -31.04
C TYR A 19 -13.39 -3.36 -30.01
N LYS A 20 -13.32 -2.03 -29.88
CA LYS A 20 -12.42 -1.35 -28.93
C LYS A 20 -13.03 -1.24 -27.53
N LEU A 21 -14.35 -1.35 -27.40
CA LEU A 21 -15.03 -1.23 -26.11
C LEU A 21 -14.56 -2.29 -25.12
N ALA A 22 -14.46 -3.55 -25.55
CA ALA A 22 -13.96 -4.63 -24.71
C ALA A 22 -12.52 -4.39 -24.23
N LEU A 23 -11.67 -3.83 -25.08
CA LEU A 23 -10.30 -3.47 -24.72
C LEU A 23 -10.28 -2.36 -23.67
N TYR A 24 -11.07 -1.30 -23.85
CA TYR A 24 -11.13 -0.21 -22.89
C TYR A 24 -11.73 -0.62 -21.55
N THR A 25 -12.71 -1.52 -21.53
CA THR A 25 -13.26 -2.04 -20.28
C THR A 25 -12.23 -2.85 -19.50
N VAL A 26 -11.45 -3.69 -20.19
CA VAL A 26 -10.36 -4.44 -19.55
C VAL A 26 -9.30 -3.49 -19.01
N LEU A 27 -8.81 -2.54 -19.81
CA LEU A 27 -7.79 -1.58 -19.39
C LEU A 27 -8.26 -0.72 -18.21
N GLY A 28 -9.50 -0.24 -18.24
CA GLY A 28 -10.08 0.53 -17.14
C GLY A 28 -10.14 -0.27 -15.85
N TYR A 29 -10.60 -1.52 -15.91
CA TYR A 29 -10.69 -2.38 -14.73
C TYR A 29 -9.31 -2.72 -14.16
N THR A 30 -8.34 -3.05 -15.02
CA THR A 30 -6.96 -3.30 -14.60
C THR A 30 -6.33 -2.07 -13.96
N GLY A 31 -6.53 -0.88 -14.52
CA GLY A 31 -6.04 0.38 -13.96
C GLY A 31 -6.59 0.66 -12.55
N ILE A 32 -7.88 0.42 -12.32
CA ILE A 32 -8.51 0.58 -11.01
C ILE A 32 -7.90 -0.39 -9.99
N ILE A 33 -7.73 -1.66 -10.35
CA ILE A 33 -7.14 -2.67 -9.45
C ILE A 33 -5.70 -2.29 -9.07
N VAL A 34 -4.87 -1.97 -10.07
CA VAL A 34 -3.47 -1.62 -9.83
C VAL A 34 -3.39 -0.35 -8.99
N GLY A 35 -4.19 0.67 -9.30
CA GLY A 35 -4.26 1.90 -8.50
C GLY A 35 -4.68 1.64 -7.05
N TYR A 36 -5.65 0.76 -6.82
CA TYR A 36 -6.09 0.38 -5.47
C TYR A 36 -5.00 -0.38 -4.69
N LEU A 37 -4.30 -1.31 -5.34
CA LEU A 37 -3.20 -2.06 -4.72
C LEU A 37 -2.04 -1.14 -4.36
N GLU A 38 -1.66 -0.23 -5.27
CA GLU A 38 -0.60 0.73 -5.04
C GLU A 38 -0.98 1.70 -3.91
N TYR A 39 -2.21 2.19 -3.89
CA TYR A 39 -2.73 3.03 -2.80
C TYR A 39 -2.68 2.33 -1.43
N ARG A 40 -3.04 1.05 -1.36
CA ARG A 40 -2.94 0.27 -0.10
C ARG A 40 -1.50 0.09 0.34
N LYS A 41 -0.58 -0.13 -0.59
CA LYS A 41 0.83 -0.33 -0.30
C LYS A 41 1.49 0.93 0.28
N HIS A 42 1.09 2.12 -0.19
CA HIS A 42 1.61 3.40 0.29
C HIS A 42 0.83 4.00 1.45
N ARG A 43 -0.21 3.31 1.95
CA ARG A 43 -0.98 3.82 3.08
C ARG A 43 -0.15 3.69 4.37
N PRO A 44 -0.02 4.75 5.17
CA PRO A 44 0.64 4.63 6.47
C PRO A 44 -0.11 3.60 7.32
N PRO A 45 0.60 2.79 8.13
CA PRO A 45 -0.05 1.88 9.06
C PRO A 45 -1.01 2.67 9.96
N PRO A 46 -2.18 2.11 10.32
CA PRO A 46 -3.09 2.78 11.24
C PRO A 46 -2.36 3.09 12.55
N PRO A 47 -2.64 4.24 13.20
CA PRO A 47 -2.05 4.57 14.49
C PRO A 47 -2.30 3.44 15.49
N ILE A 48 -1.25 2.96 16.14
CA ILE A 48 -1.37 2.02 17.25
C ILE A 48 -1.74 2.86 18.47
N GLU A 49 -2.98 2.75 18.94
CA GLU A 49 -3.41 3.37 20.19
C GLU A 49 -2.90 2.52 21.35
N ILE A 50 -1.85 2.98 22.03
CA ILE A 50 -1.34 2.37 23.26
C ILE A 50 -2.03 3.09 24.42
N PRO A 51 -2.86 2.41 25.22
CA PRO A 51 -3.66 3.05 26.27
C PRO A 51 -2.83 3.50 27.47
N ASP A 52 -1.62 2.95 27.66
CA ASP A 52 -0.73 3.26 28.77
C ASP A 52 0.49 4.10 28.31
N LYS A 53 0.76 5.21 29.01
CA LYS A 53 1.84 6.14 28.67
C LYS A 53 3.22 5.55 28.89
N GLU A 54 3.37 4.68 29.90
CA GLU A 54 4.65 4.01 30.18
C GLU A 54 4.97 2.99 29.08
N GLU A 55 3.95 2.25 28.62
CA GLU A 55 4.07 1.31 27.51
C GLU A 55 4.34 2.04 26.18
N GLU A 56 3.74 3.21 25.96
CA GLU A 56 3.99 4.03 24.78
C GLU A 56 5.44 4.53 24.70
N GLU A 57 6.01 4.98 25.83
CA GLU A 57 7.43 5.35 25.90
C GLU A 57 8.37 4.16 25.68
N PHE A 58 8.05 3.00 26.27
CA PHE A 58 8.80 1.76 26.06
C PHE A 58 8.82 1.38 24.57
N VAL A 59 7.66 1.34 23.92
CA VAL A 59 7.54 0.96 22.51
C VAL A 59 8.30 1.95 21.62
N LYS A 60 8.20 3.26 21.88
CA LYS A 60 8.98 4.26 21.14
C LYS A 60 10.49 4.02 21.26
N ARG A 61 11.01 3.77 22.47
CA ARG A 61 12.44 3.50 22.69
C ARG A 61 12.88 2.19 22.03
N TYR A 62 12.05 1.14 22.11
CA TYR A 62 12.32 -0.14 21.46
C TYR A 62 12.37 -0.02 19.92
N VAL A 63 11.42 0.70 19.32
CA VAL A 63 11.37 0.90 17.85
C VAL A 63 12.61 1.64 17.36
N VAL A 64 13.03 2.70 18.05
CA VAL A 64 14.25 3.45 17.69
C VAL A 64 15.48 2.54 17.78
N TRP A 65 15.64 1.79 18.86
CA TRP A 65 16.72 0.83 19.01
C TRP A 65 16.70 -0.25 17.92
N ARG A 66 15.53 -0.80 17.60
CA ARG A 66 15.38 -1.86 16.61
C ARG A 66 15.75 -1.39 15.21
N LEU A 67 15.39 -0.15 14.86
CA LEU A 67 15.78 0.47 13.60
C LEU A 67 17.29 0.71 13.50
N ASP A 68 17.97 1.02 14.60
CA ASP A 68 19.43 1.14 14.62
C ASP A 68 20.12 -0.23 14.51
N GLU A 69 19.62 -1.24 15.21
CA GLU A 69 20.18 -2.61 15.17
C GLU A 69 19.96 -3.30 13.82
N LEU A 70 18.85 -3.04 13.13
CA LEU A 70 18.62 -3.59 11.80
C LEU A 70 19.65 -3.14 10.77
N LYS A 71 20.28 -1.97 10.97
CA LYS A 71 21.38 -1.47 10.12
C LYS A 71 22.69 -2.23 10.35
N LYS A 72 22.84 -2.92 11.48
CA LYS A 72 24.05 -3.68 11.83
C LYS A 72 23.98 -5.09 11.21
N PRO A 73 25.13 -5.67 10.81
CA PRO A 73 25.20 -7.06 10.37
C PRO A 73 24.77 -8.01 11.50
N GLU A 74 24.11 -9.13 11.15
CA GLU A 74 23.42 -10.01 12.11
C GLU A 74 24.28 -10.45 13.30
N LEU A 75 25.56 -10.73 13.05
CA LEU A 75 26.51 -11.20 14.07
C LEU A 75 26.88 -10.13 15.12
N VAL A 76 26.65 -8.85 14.83
CA VAL A 76 26.99 -7.72 15.70
C VAL A 76 25.74 -7.20 16.43
N ARG A 77 24.56 -7.72 16.09
CA ARG A 77 23.31 -7.27 16.68
C ARG A 77 23.26 -7.65 18.16
N ARG A 78 22.94 -6.67 18.99
CA ARG A 78 22.80 -6.88 20.43
C ARG A 78 21.33 -7.13 20.79
N PRO A 79 21.04 -7.77 21.94
CA PRO A 79 19.69 -7.79 22.51
C PRO A 79 19.33 -6.41 23.07
N PHE A 80 18.03 -6.13 23.20
CA PHE A 80 17.56 -4.88 23.79
C PHE A 80 17.79 -4.89 25.30
N ASP A 81 18.46 -3.86 25.81
CA ASP A 81 18.66 -3.66 27.25
C ASP A 81 17.80 -2.47 27.72
N PRO A 82 16.68 -2.71 28.43
CA PRO A 82 15.79 -1.66 28.89
C PRO A 82 16.46 -0.74 29.94
N LYS A 83 17.42 -1.24 30.73
CA LYS A 83 18.13 -0.43 31.73
C LYS A 83 19.08 0.58 31.09
N ALA A 84 19.77 0.16 30.03
CA ALA A 84 20.60 1.06 29.23
C ALA A 84 19.78 2.12 28.48
N ALA A 85 18.50 1.83 28.21
CA ALA A 85 17.56 2.74 27.55
C ALA A 85 16.82 3.68 28.51
N GLY A 86 17.13 3.66 29.81
CA GLY A 86 16.59 4.58 30.83
C GLY A 86 15.20 4.23 31.34
N LEU A 87 14.96 2.94 31.62
CA LEU A 87 13.82 2.37 32.35
C LEU A 87 14.29 1.69 33.64
#